data_AF-A0A520C7E5-F1
#
_entry.id   AF-A0A520C7E5-F1
#
_cell.length_a   1.000
_cell.length_b   1.000
_cell.length_c   1.000
_cell.angle_alpha   90.00
_cell.angle_beta   90.00
_cell.angle_gamma   90.00
#
_symmetry.space_group_name_H-M   'P 1'
#
loop_
_entity.id
_entity.type
_entity.pdbx_description
1 polymer ?
#
loop_
_entity_poly.entity_id
_entity_poly.type
_entity_poly.pdbx_seq_one_letter_code
_entity_poly.pdbx_strand_id
1 'polypeptide(L)' 'VNRIEQRIAEADKLGFETIYISKYNLKGIDISKYNLEVKAVSKIEEVFEMIFG' A
#
# COMPACT_ATOMS: atom_id res chain seq x y z
N VAL A 1 10.75 0.34 -4.12
CA VAL A 1 10.26 -0.65 -5.11
C VAL A 1 10.03 0.10 -6.41
N ASN A 2 10.58 -0.37 -7.53
CA ASN A 2 10.31 0.29 -8.81
C ASN A 2 8.85 0.07 -9.20
N ARG A 3 8.15 1.14 -9.60
CA ARG A 3 6.76 1.12 -10.13
C ARG A 3 5.64 0.84 -9.10
N ILE A 4 5.75 1.42 -7.91
CA ILE A 4 4.75 1.25 -6.85
C ILE A 4 3.34 1.73 -7.24
N GLU A 5 3.18 2.84 -7.97
CA GLU A 5 1.87 3.32 -8.44
C GLU A 5 1.16 2.31 -9.34
N GLN A 6 1.91 1.60 -10.20
CA GLN A 6 1.33 0.56 -11.06
C GLN A 6 0.78 -0.60 -10.24
N ARG A 7 1.50 -1.01 -9.17
CA ARG A 7 1.04 -2.06 -8.26
C ARG A 7 -0.20 -1.66 -7.46
N ILE A 8 -0.25 -0.42 -6.98
CA ILE A 8 -1.43 0.12 -6.29
C ILE A 8 -2.63 0.13 -7.25
N ALA A 9 -2.45 0.60 -8.49
CA ALA A 9 -3.52 0.62 -9.50
C ALA A 9 -3.99 -0.79 -9.90
N GLU A 10 -3.10 -1.77 -9.99
CA GLU A 10 -3.45 -3.17 -10.21
C GLU A 10 -4.29 -3.72 -9.05
N ALA A 11 -3.87 -3.49 -7.81
CA ALA A 11 -4.60 -3.95 -6.63
C ALA A 11 -6.00 -3.29 -6.52
N ASP A 12 -6.10 -2.00 -6.84
CA ASP A 12 -7.37 -1.27 -6.82
C ASP A 12 -8.36 -1.84 -7.84
N LYS A 13 -7.89 -2.12 -9.07
CA LYS A 13 -8.70 -2.75 -10.12
C LYS A 13 -9.17 -4.16 -9.78
N LEU A 14 -8.39 -4.89 -9.00
CA LEU A 14 -8.73 -6.24 -8.54
C LEU A 14 -9.72 -6.22 -7.36
N GLY A 15 -10.03 -5.04 -6.81
CA GLY A 15 -10.98 -4.89 -5.71
C GLY A 15 -10.40 -5.26 -4.34
N PHE A 16 -9.09 -5.15 -4.16
CA PHE A 16 -8.49 -5.29 -2.83
C PHE A 16 -8.89 -4.11 -1.94
N GLU A 17 -9.10 -4.36 -0.66
CA GLU A 17 -9.46 -3.33 0.31
C GLU A 17 -8.24 -2.56 0.84
N THR A 18 -7.07 -3.22 0.95
CA THR A 18 -5.87 -2.63 1.55
C THR A 18 -4.60 -3.12 0.86
N ILE A 19 -3.62 -2.23 0.70
CA ILE A 19 -2.25 -2.57 0.28
C ILE A 19 -1.24 -2.03 1.29
N TYR A 20 -0.27 -2.88 1.66
CA TYR A 20 0.85 -2.49 2.52
C TYR A 20 2.06 -2.18 1.68
N ILE A 21 2.63 -0.99 1.83
CA ILE A 21 3.81 -0.54 1.09
C ILE A 21 4.87 0.02 2.03
N SER A 22 6.13 -0.01 1.62
CA SER A 22 7.17 0.68 2.39
C SER A 22 6.92 2.19 2.42
N LYS A 23 7.05 2.81 3.60
CA LYS A 23 6.90 4.26 3.83
C LYS A 23 7.76 5.12 2.90
N TYR A 24 8.90 4.61 2.44
CA TYR A 24 9.80 5.34 1.54
C TYR A 24 9.25 5.50 0.12
N ASN A 25 8.23 4.71 -0.24
CA ASN A 25 7.58 4.82 -1.54
C ASN A 25 6.41 5.82 -1.52
N LEU A 26 5.95 6.30 -0.36
CA LEU A 26 4.74 7.12 -0.28
C LEU A 26 4.92 8.54 -0.85
N LYS A 27 6.15 9.04 -0.87
CA LYS A 27 6.45 10.40 -1.33
C LYS A 27 6.19 10.53 -2.84
N GLY A 28 5.27 11.43 -3.21
CA GLY A 28 4.94 11.72 -4.60
C GLY A 28 3.85 10.82 -5.19
N ILE A 29 3.25 9.93 -4.40
CA ILE A 29 2.05 9.19 -4.78
C ILE A 29 0.83 9.95 -4.28
N ASP A 30 -0.11 10.22 -5.18
CA ASP A 30 -1.43 10.72 -4.81
C ASP A 30 -2.38 9.55 -4.51
N ILE A 31 -2.45 9.18 -3.23
CA ILE A 31 -3.25 8.05 -2.75
C ILE A 31 -4.77 8.29 -2.89
N SER A 32 -5.20 9.54 -3.05
CA SER A 32 -6.64 9.88 -3.17
C SER A 32 -7.29 9.37 -4.46
N LYS A 33 -6.47 8.91 -5.41
CA LYS A 33 -6.91 8.38 -6.71
C LYS A 33 -7.39 6.93 -6.65
N TYR A 34 -7.20 6.25 -5.52
CA TYR A 34 -7.49 4.83 -5.36
C TYR A 34 -8.62 4.62 -4.35
N ASN A 35 -9.40 3.56 -4.52
CA ASN A 35 -10.48 3.18 -3.62
C ASN A 35 -9.97 2.31 -2.46
N LEU A 36 -8.85 1.62 -2.66
CA LEU A 36 -8.21 0.84 -1.62
C LEU A 36 -7.43 1.70 -0.61
N GLU A 37 -7.26 1.18 0.60
CA GLU A 37 -6.47 1.81 1.65
C GLU A 37 -4.96 1.53 1.44
N VAL A 38 -4.15 2.58 1.35
CA VAL A 38 -2.69 2.45 1.25
C VAL A 38 -2.05 2.62 2.63
N LYS A 39 -1.58 1.52 3.23
CA LYS A 39 -0.88 1.54 4.52
C LYS A 39 0.63 1.55 4.32
N ALA A 40 1.28 2.62 4.76
CA ALA A 40 2.73 2.72 4.78
C ALA A 40 3.33 2.14 6.04
N VAL A 41 4.26 1.20 5.88
CA VAL A 41 4.98 0.54 6.98
C VAL A 41 6.48 0.75 6.88
N SER A 42 7.17 0.71 8.01
CA SER A 42 8.64 0.82 8.03
C SER A 42 9.35 -0.51 8.17
N LYS A 43 8.69 -1.50 8.79
CA LYS A 43 9.21 -2.85 8.99
C LYS A 43 8.13 -3.91 8.74
N ILE A 44 8.57 -5.16 8.60
CA ILE A 44 7.68 -6.29 8.31
C ILE A 44 6.78 -6.62 9.49
N GLU A 45 7.27 -6.44 10.72
CA GLU A 45 6.57 -6.74 11.97
C GLU A 45 5.30 -5.91 12.11
N GLU A 46 5.31 -4.65 11.66
CA GLU A 46 4.12 -3.78 11.62
C GLU A 46 3.00 -4.39 10.75
N VAL A 47 3.35 -5.05 9.64
CA VAL A 47 2.37 -5.72 8.77
C VAL A 47 1.77 -6.93 9.48
N PHE A 48 2.61 -7.72 10.17
CA PHE A 48 2.14 -8.87 10.92
C PHE A 48 1.19 -8.47 12.06
N GLU A 49 1.53 -7.43 12.81
CA GLU A 49 0.67 -6.88 13.87
C GLU A 49 -0.68 -6.39 13.30
N MET A 50 -0.68 -5.74 12.13
CA MET A 50 -1.93 -5.25 11.51
C MET A 50 -2.82 -6.35 10.94
N ILE A 51 -2.27 -7.53 10.62
CA ILE A 51 -3.03 -8.64 10.02
C ILE A 51 -3.45 -9.68 11.07
N PHE A 52 -2.61 -9.91 12.09
CA PHE A 52 -2.77 -11.01 13.04
C PHE A 52 -2.81 -10.57 14.52
N GLY A 53 -2.59 -9.29 14.80
CA GLY A 53 -2.66 -8.71 16.14
C GLY A 53 -4.07 -8.40 16.61
#